data_AF-A0A2P8C675-F1
#
_entry.id   AF-A0A2P8C675-F1
#
_cell.length_a   1.000
_cell.length_b   1.000
_cell.length_c   1.000
_cell.angle_alpha   90.00
_cell.angle_beta   90.00
_cell.angle_gamma   90.00
#
_symmetry.space_group_name_H-M   'P 1'
#
loop_
_entity.id
_entity.type
_entity.pdbx_description
1 polymer ?
#
loop_
_entity_poly.entity_id
_entity_poly.type
_entity_poly.pdbx_seq_one_letter_code
_entity_poly.pdbx_strand_id
1 'polypeptide(L)'
;MLGEFFRYLKHPVYIRKEPVEGPHFFLLIFFYFLLAIPAVIPAHICMQLEGLSRSELDYPFWPLFITVVFLAPLFEETLFRILLRPLKQNLWVFSILLTGNSVYQLIKGNIIWGIIFAVLGVGIIPFFSSPVYRKKLQRIVVRYFRWFFYASVMAFGFIHVTNFHPLSLEVLLLAPFLTLPQLIMGTLLGFVRMKYGIIYSMLFHSTINLIGFMLSGAHL
;
A
#
# COMPACT_ATOMS: atom_id res chain seq x y z
N MET A 1 -12.85 17.87 -7.97
CA MET A 1 -12.15 16.70 -7.40
C MET A 1 -11.09 16.09 -8.32
N LEU A 2 -11.41 15.51 -9.49
CA LEU A 2 -10.37 14.84 -10.32
C LEU A 2 -9.23 15.78 -10.75
N GLY A 3 -9.56 17.03 -11.14
CA GLY A 3 -8.54 18.03 -11.44
C GLY A 3 -7.62 18.38 -10.25
N GLU A 4 -8.14 18.29 -9.02
CA GLU A 4 -7.35 18.44 -7.80
C GLU A 4 -6.45 17.22 -7.57
N PHE A 5 -6.99 16.01 -7.74
CA PHE A 5 -6.23 14.77 -7.69
C PHE A 5 -5.05 14.80 -8.67
N PHE A 6 -5.26 15.19 -9.94
CA PHE A 6 -4.17 15.27 -10.92
C PHE A 6 -3.16 16.37 -10.60
N ARG A 7 -3.60 17.54 -10.10
CA ARG A 7 -2.67 18.58 -9.63
C ARG A 7 -1.82 18.06 -8.47
N TYR A 8 -2.44 17.36 -7.53
CA TYR A 8 -1.76 16.74 -6.41
C TYR A 8 -0.78 15.66 -6.87
N LEU A 9 -1.16 14.84 -7.84
CA LEU A 9 -0.29 13.78 -8.36
C LEU A 9 0.95 14.36 -9.06
N LYS A 10 0.87 15.54 -9.70
CA LYS A 10 2.03 16.21 -10.30
C LYS A 10 2.96 16.81 -9.24
N HIS A 11 2.38 17.36 -8.17
CA HIS A 11 3.12 18.03 -7.10
C HIS A 11 2.53 17.67 -5.73
N PRO A 12 2.80 16.45 -5.22
CA PRO A 12 2.23 16.01 -3.95
C PRO A 12 2.85 16.84 -2.82
N VAL A 13 1.97 17.42 -2.01
CA VAL A 13 2.32 18.29 -0.88
C VAL A 13 1.69 17.80 0.41
N TYR A 14 2.33 18.11 1.54
CA TYR A 14 1.81 17.75 2.85
C TYR A 14 0.60 18.63 3.20
N ILE A 15 -0.61 18.12 2.96
CA ILE A 15 -1.86 18.86 3.19
C ILE A 15 -2.44 18.62 4.58
N ARG A 16 -3.41 19.46 4.98
CA ARG A 16 -4.28 19.20 6.13
C ARG A 16 -5.39 18.21 5.73
N LYS A 17 -5.98 17.55 6.72
CA LYS A 17 -7.13 16.69 6.47
C LYS A 17 -8.37 17.55 6.24
N GLU A 18 -9.22 17.08 5.34
CA GLU A 18 -10.51 17.66 5.02
C GLU A 18 -11.62 16.65 5.33
N PRO A 19 -12.85 17.10 5.61
CA PRO A 19 -13.99 16.20 5.74
C PRO A 19 -14.21 15.46 4.41
N VAL A 20 -14.72 14.23 4.50
CA VAL A 20 -15.05 13.44 3.32
C VAL A 20 -16.37 13.89 2.74
N GLU A 21 -16.39 14.11 1.44
CA GLU A 21 -17.62 14.22 0.67
C GLU A 21 -17.88 12.88 -0.03
N GLY A 22 -18.98 12.20 0.32
CA GLY A 22 -19.32 10.86 -0.18
C GLY A 22 -19.20 10.71 -1.70
N PRO A 23 -19.79 11.61 -2.52
CA PRO A 23 -19.67 11.53 -3.98
C PRO A 23 -18.24 11.55 -4.49
N HIS A 24 -17.35 12.33 -3.85
CA HIS A 24 -15.94 12.36 -4.22
C HIS A 24 -15.23 11.05 -3.93
N PHE A 25 -15.58 10.39 -2.82
CA PHE A 25 -15.03 9.08 -2.47
C PHE A 25 -15.39 8.03 -3.52
N PHE A 26 -16.67 7.92 -3.89
CA PHE A 26 -17.12 6.96 -4.92
C PHE A 26 -16.61 7.29 -6.32
N LEU A 27 -16.48 8.58 -6.67
CA LEU A 27 -15.90 8.98 -7.96
C LEU A 27 -14.43 8.56 -8.08
N LEU A 28 -13.65 8.59 -6.99
CA LEU A 28 -12.29 8.07 -6.99
C LEU A 28 -12.26 6.54 -7.16
N ILE A 29 -13.22 5.80 -6.61
CA ILE A 29 -13.33 4.34 -6.81
C ILE A 29 -13.66 4.04 -8.28
N PHE A 30 -14.65 4.72 -8.85
CA PHE A 30 -14.96 4.56 -10.27
C PHE A 30 -13.75 4.87 -11.15
N PHE A 31 -13.05 5.96 -10.85
CA PHE A 31 -11.86 6.36 -11.57
C PHE A 31 -10.70 5.36 -11.42
N TYR A 32 -10.56 4.71 -10.25
CA TYR A 32 -9.63 3.59 -10.08
C TYR A 32 -9.90 2.49 -11.10
N PHE A 33 -11.12 1.96 -11.16
CA PHE A 33 -11.44 0.85 -12.07
C PHE A 33 -11.30 1.24 -13.54
N LEU A 34 -11.67 2.48 -13.89
CA LEU A 34 -11.48 3.04 -15.23
C LEU A 34 -10.01 2.97 -15.68
N LEU A 35 -9.06 3.22 -14.77
CA LEU A 35 -7.62 3.15 -15.07
C LEU A 35 -7.04 1.74 -14.91
N ALA A 36 -7.49 1.01 -13.89
CA ALA A 36 -6.92 -0.29 -13.52
C ALA A 36 -7.25 -1.38 -14.54
N ILE A 37 -8.47 -1.40 -15.09
CA ILE A 37 -8.88 -2.43 -16.06
C ILE A 37 -7.98 -2.42 -17.31
N PRO A 38 -7.76 -1.28 -18.00
CA PRO A 38 -6.80 -1.23 -19.11
C PRO A 38 -5.35 -1.52 -18.66
N ALA A 39 -4.98 -1.15 -17.44
CA ALA A 39 -3.65 -1.42 -16.90
C ALA A 39 -3.36 -2.91 -16.65
N VAL A 40 -4.37 -3.78 -16.65
CA VAL A 40 -4.17 -5.25 -16.63
C VAL A 40 -3.58 -5.76 -17.95
N ILE A 41 -3.87 -5.12 -19.08
CA ILE A 41 -3.42 -5.54 -20.41
C ILE A 41 -1.89 -5.67 -20.49
N PRO A 42 -1.07 -4.64 -20.17
CA PRO A 42 0.38 -4.78 -20.22
C PRO A 42 0.89 -5.84 -19.24
N ALA A 43 0.29 -5.96 -18.05
CA ALA A 43 0.66 -7.01 -17.10
C ALA A 43 0.41 -8.42 -17.69
N HIS A 44 -0.72 -8.62 -18.36
CA HIS A 44 -1.06 -9.90 -18.99
C HIS A 44 -0.14 -10.22 -20.17
N ILE A 45 0.21 -9.22 -21.00
CA ILE A 45 1.20 -9.37 -22.07
C ILE A 45 2.54 -9.82 -21.49
N CYS A 46 3.05 -9.15 -20.45
CA CYS A 46 4.29 -9.55 -19.79
C CYS A 46 4.23 -10.97 -19.24
N MET A 47 3.11 -11.37 -18.63
CA MET A 47 2.93 -12.74 -18.13
C MET A 47 3.00 -13.79 -19.25
N GLN A 48 2.38 -13.53 -20.40
CA GLN A 48 2.40 -14.46 -21.53
C GLN A 48 3.78 -14.58 -22.16
N LEU A 49 4.49 -13.45 -22.34
CA LEU A 49 5.82 -13.42 -22.94
C LEU A 49 6.86 -14.17 -22.10
N GLU A 50 6.79 -14.01 -20.78
CA GLU A 50 7.75 -14.58 -19.84
C GLU A 50 7.28 -15.91 -19.22
N GLY A 51 6.11 -16.43 -19.63
CA GLY A 51 5.56 -17.69 -19.11
C GLY A 51 5.27 -17.68 -17.60
N LEU A 52 4.84 -16.53 -17.06
CA LEU A 52 4.64 -16.35 -15.62
C LEU A 52 3.28 -16.88 -15.16
N SER A 53 3.26 -17.50 -13.98
CA SER A 53 2.04 -17.80 -13.24
C SER A 53 1.84 -16.82 -12.09
N ARG A 54 0.59 -16.69 -11.63
CA ARG A 54 0.28 -15.97 -10.38
C ARG A 54 0.16 -16.95 -9.23
N SER A 55 0.56 -16.52 -8.04
CA SER A 55 0.29 -17.26 -6.81
C SER A 55 -1.23 -17.34 -6.61
N GLU A 56 -1.76 -18.55 -6.51
CA GLU A 56 -3.16 -18.79 -6.16
C GLU A 56 -3.30 -18.90 -4.64
N LEU A 57 -4.34 -18.29 -4.08
CA LEU A 57 -4.64 -18.38 -2.66
C LEU A 57 -5.61 -19.53 -2.40
N ASP A 58 -5.08 -20.70 -2.06
CA ASP A 58 -5.89 -21.87 -1.68
C ASP A 58 -6.40 -21.76 -0.23
N TYR A 59 -7.42 -20.92 -0.04
CA TYR A 59 -8.11 -20.75 1.24
C TYR A 59 -9.63 -20.93 1.07
N PRO A 60 -10.34 -21.42 2.10
CA PRO A 60 -11.80 -21.41 2.10
C PRO A 60 -12.35 -19.98 1.97
N PHE A 61 -13.56 -19.86 1.43
CA PHE A 61 -14.21 -18.57 1.12
C PHE A 61 -14.11 -17.54 2.25
N TRP A 62 -14.54 -17.88 3.47
CA TRP A 62 -14.62 -16.92 4.58
C TRP A 62 -13.24 -16.42 5.05
N PRO A 63 -12.24 -17.29 5.31
CA PRO A 63 -10.86 -16.87 5.55
C PRO A 63 -10.27 -15.99 4.44
N LEU A 64 -10.50 -16.35 3.17
CA LEU A 64 -9.99 -15.60 2.03
C LEU A 64 -10.65 -14.20 1.96
N PHE A 65 -11.97 -14.16 2.07
CA PHE A 65 -12.75 -12.92 2.08
C PHE A 65 -12.31 -11.97 3.20
N ILE A 66 -12.21 -12.47 4.43
CA ILE A 66 -11.79 -11.66 5.58
C ILE A 66 -10.36 -11.13 5.37
N THR A 67 -9.46 -12.00 4.89
CA THR A 67 -8.07 -11.64 4.65
C THR A 67 -7.97 -10.56 3.57
N VAL A 68 -8.53 -10.78 2.39
CA VAL A 68 -8.36 -9.89 1.23
C VAL A 68 -9.13 -8.58 1.40
N VAL A 69 -10.35 -8.63 1.92
CA VAL A 69 -11.21 -7.44 1.98
C VAL A 69 -10.90 -6.57 3.20
N PHE A 70 -10.44 -7.14 4.31
CA PHE A 70 -10.24 -6.39 5.56
C PHE A 70 -8.81 -6.42 6.06
N LEU A 71 -8.24 -7.61 6.30
CA LEU A 71 -6.94 -7.70 6.99
C LEU A 71 -5.79 -7.19 6.12
N ALA A 72 -5.79 -7.49 4.82
CA ALA A 72 -4.77 -7.03 3.88
C ALA A 72 -4.81 -5.49 3.74
N PRO A 73 -5.95 -4.84 3.45
CA PRO A 73 -6.06 -3.38 3.50
C PRO A 73 -5.60 -2.75 4.82
N LEU A 74 -5.98 -3.32 5.96
CA LEU A 74 -5.55 -2.85 7.27
C LEU A 74 -4.01 -2.90 7.41
N PHE A 75 -3.42 -4.03 7.04
CA PHE A 75 -1.98 -4.27 7.10
C PHE A 75 -1.21 -3.36 6.14
N GLU A 76 -1.60 -3.35 4.87
CA GLU A 76 -0.92 -2.64 3.79
C GLU A 76 -1.04 -1.11 3.96
N GLU A 77 -2.21 -0.59 4.32
CA GLU A 77 -2.34 0.84 4.58
C GLU A 77 -1.52 1.27 5.81
N THR A 78 -1.47 0.43 6.84
CA THR A 78 -0.61 0.71 8.00
C THR A 78 0.85 0.69 7.61
N LEU A 79 1.29 -0.30 6.83
CA LEU A 79 2.69 -0.47 6.43
C LEU A 79 3.17 0.65 5.48
N PHE A 80 2.39 0.99 4.46
CA PHE A 80 2.86 1.89 3.42
C PHE A 80 2.45 3.35 3.65
N ARG A 81 1.32 3.62 4.33
CA ARG A 81 0.70 4.97 4.34
C ARG A 81 0.76 5.65 5.70
N ILE A 82 0.98 4.91 6.78
CA ILE A 82 0.92 5.52 8.12
C ILE A 82 2.04 6.54 8.32
N LEU A 83 3.23 6.27 7.78
CA LEU A 83 4.44 7.10 7.89
C LEU A 83 4.42 8.37 7.03
N LEU A 84 3.52 8.49 6.04
CA LEU A 84 3.30 9.74 5.31
C LEU A 84 2.91 10.90 6.25
N ARG A 85 2.39 10.57 7.44
CA ARG A 85 2.18 11.50 8.54
C ARG A 85 2.87 10.96 9.80
N PRO A 86 4.13 11.31 10.09
CA PRO A 86 4.89 10.77 11.23
C PRO A 86 4.46 11.42 12.56
N LEU A 87 3.19 11.21 12.93
CA LEU A 87 2.64 11.57 14.24
C LEU A 87 3.07 10.54 15.28
N LYS A 88 3.08 10.91 16.57
CA LYS A 88 3.47 10.00 17.66
C LYS A 88 2.68 8.68 17.59
N GLN A 89 1.35 8.76 17.50
CA GLN A 89 0.47 7.58 17.41
C GLN A 89 0.79 6.70 16.20
N ASN A 90 1.03 7.32 15.04
CA ASN A 90 1.35 6.61 13.80
C ASN A 90 2.67 5.85 13.89
N LEU A 91 3.69 6.45 14.50
CA LEU A 91 4.99 5.82 14.71
C LEU A 91 4.91 4.64 15.70
N TRP A 92 4.10 4.79 16.76
CA TRP A 92 3.82 3.70 17.72
C TRP A 92 3.12 2.52 17.04
N VAL A 93 2.02 2.78 16.31
CA VAL A 93 1.28 1.74 15.58
C VAL A 93 2.18 1.03 14.58
N PHE A 94 2.98 1.78 13.84
CA PHE A 94 3.92 1.22 12.88
C PHE A 94 4.99 0.33 13.53
N SER A 95 5.57 0.76 14.65
CA SER A 95 6.56 -0.04 15.39
C SER A 95 5.95 -1.34 15.92
N ILE A 96 4.73 -1.30 16.46
CA ILE A 96 4.00 -2.51 16.90
C ILE A 96 3.77 -3.46 15.72
N LEU A 97 3.33 -2.94 14.57
CA LEU A 97 3.10 -3.75 13.37
C LEU A 97 4.38 -4.48 12.92
N LEU A 98 5.50 -3.76 12.86
CA LEU A 98 6.78 -4.34 12.45
C LEU A 98 7.28 -5.39 13.44
N THR A 99 7.21 -5.11 14.75
CA THR A 99 7.61 -6.09 15.77
C THR A 99 6.70 -7.33 15.75
N GLY A 100 5.39 -7.16 15.56
CA GLY A 100 4.46 -8.27 15.39
C GLY A 100 4.79 -9.12 14.16
N ASN A 101 5.09 -8.48 13.02
CA ASN A 101 5.48 -9.18 11.80
C ASN A 101 6.84 -9.90 11.97
N SER A 102 7.79 -9.28 12.68
CA SER A 102 9.05 -9.92 13.05
C SER A 102 8.83 -11.23 13.79
N VAL A 103 8.00 -11.22 14.86
CA VAL A 103 7.70 -12.43 15.64
C VAL A 103 7.05 -13.49 14.76
N TYR A 104 6.08 -13.11 13.94
CA TYR A 104 5.41 -14.00 13.00
C TYR A 104 6.39 -14.68 12.04
N GLN A 105 7.30 -13.92 11.43
CA GLN A 105 8.30 -14.45 10.51
C GLN A 105 9.29 -15.39 11.19
N LEU A 106 9.68 -15.11 12.44
CA LEU A 106 10.54 -15.99 13.23
C LEU A 106 9.84 -17.30 13.57
N ILE A 107 8.55 -17.27 13.93
CA ILE A 107 7.74 -18.48 14.18
C ILE A 107 7.65 -19.34 12.90
N LYS A 108 7.55 -18.70 11.72
CA LYS A 108 7.59 -19.39 10.42
C LYS A 108 8.96 -19.91 10.00
N GLY A 109 10.02 -19.67 10.79
CA GLY A 109 11.39 -20.06 10.47
C GLY A 109 12.12 -19.10 9.50
N ASN A 110 11.49 -17.98 9.10
CA ASN A 110 12.06 -16.99 8.21
C ASN A 110 12.95 -16.00 8.98
N ILE A 111 14.11 -16.45 9.44
CA ILE A 111 14.98 -15.69 10.35
C ILE A 111 15.41 -14.34 9.78
N ILE A 112 15.81 -14.29 8.52
CA ILE A 112 16.29 -13.06 7.86
C ILE A 112 15.22 -11.96 7.89
N TRP A 113 14.00 -12.29 7.45
CA TRP A 113 12.87 -11.35 7.46
C TRP A 113 12.46 -10.95 8.88
N GLY A 114 12.50 -11.90 9.81
CA GLY A 114 12.31 -11.62 11.23
C GLY A 114 13.26 -10.53 11.74
N ILE A 115 14.56 -10.71 11.52
CA ILE A 115 15.57 -9.74 11.94
C ILE A 115 15.38 -8.38 11.27
N ILE A 116 15.10 -8.35 9.96
CA ILE A 116 14.87 -7.10 9.23
C ILE A 116 13.72 -6.31 9.87
N PHE A 117 12.58 -6.96 10.11
CA PHE A 117 11.43 -6.29 10.74
C PHE A 117 11.70 -5.87 12.19
N ALA A 118 12.44 -6.67 12.97
CA ALA A 118 12.85 -6.30 14.32
C ALA A 118 13.69 -5.02 14.32
N VAL A 119 14.72 -4.95 13.47
CA VAL A 119 15.62 -3.80 13.37
C VAL A 119 14.85 -2.54 12.96
N LEU A 120 13.96 -2.65 11.96
CA LEU A 120 13.12 -1.53 11.53
C LEU A 120 12.14 -1.10 12.64
N GLY A 121 11.52 -2.05 13.33
CA GLY A 121 10.59 -1.78 14.44
C GLY A 121 11.25 -1.05 15.61
N VAL A 122 12.45 -1.51 16.00
CA VAL A 122 13.26 -0.92 17.07
C VAL A 122 13.85 0.43 16.67
N GLY A 123 14.30 0.56 15.42
CA GLY A 123 14.86 1.81 14.89
C GLY A 123 13.90 3.00 14.93
N ILE A 124 12.59 2.74 15.06
CA ILE A 124 11.54 3.76 15.10
C ILE A 124 11.29 4.29 16.52
N ILE A 125 11.73 3.55 17.55
CA ILE A 125 11.52 3.89 18.97
C ILE A 125 12.00 5.32 19.32
N PRO A 126 13.20 5.77 18.91
CA PRO A 126 13.67 7.12 19.23
C PRO A 126 12.73 8.22 18.72
N PHE A 127 12.05 8.00 17.60
CA PHE A 127 11.20 9.00 16.95
C PHE A 127 9.83 9.16 17.61
N PHE A 128 9.29 8.14 18.27
CA PHE A 128 8.06 8.32 19.05
C PHE A 128 8.34 8.66 20.52
N SER A 129 9.47 8.21 21.07
CA SER A 129 9.87 8.46 22.47
C SER A 129 10.39 9.87 22.68
N SER A 130 11.14 10.44 21.72
CA SER A 130 11.70 11.80 21.83
C SER A 130 10.94 12.82 20.98
N PRO A 131 10.44 13.93 21.56
CA PRO A 131 9.86 15.03 20.79
C PRO A 131 10.85 15.69 19.83
N VAL A 132 12.15 15.71 20.16
CA VAL A 132 13.19 16.33 19.34
C VAL A 132 13.38 15.54 18.05
N TYR A 133 13.57 14.23 18.14
CA TYR A 133 13.71 13.35 16.97
C TYR A 133 12.42 13.33 16.15
N ARG A 134 11.24 13.30 16.80
CA ARG A 134 9.95 13.39 16.10
C ARG A 134 9.81 14.66 15.28
N LYS A 135 10.10 15.82 15.86
CA LYS A 135 10.02 17.11 15.17
C LYS A 135 11.03 17.19 14.02
N LYS A 136 12.22 16.60 14.18
CA LYS A 136 13.22 16.49 13.10
C LYS A 136 12.68 15.63 11.95
N LEU A 137 12.13 14.45 12.24
CA LEU A 137 11.52 13.57 11.24
C LEU A 137 10.36 14.25 10.51
N GLN A 138 9.43 14.88 11.25
CA GLN A 138 8.32 15.63 10.66
C GLN A 138 8.79 16.72 9.70
N ARG A 139 9.83 17.49 10.06
CA ARG A 139 10.41 18.51 9.18
C ARG A 139 11.00 17.91 7.90
N ILE A 140 11.71 16.79 8.01
CA ILE A 140 12.29 16.08 6.85
C ILE A 140 11.18 15.58 5.92
N VAL A 141 10.16 14.92 6.48
CA VAL A 141 9.03 14.40 5.71
C VAL A 141 8.27 15.52 5.02
N VAL A 142 8.01 16.64 5.69
CA VAL A 142 7.31 17.79 5.07
C VAL A 142 8.18 18.42 3.97
N ARG A 143 9.47 18.62 4.21
CA ARG A 143 10.40 19.23 3.24
C ARG A 143 10.55 18.41 1.96
N TYR A 144 10.61 17.09 2.09
CA TYR A 144 10.82 16.16 0.97
C TYR A 144 9.57 15.33 0.68
N PHE A 145 8.38 15.85 0.99
CA PHE A 145 7.14 15.09 1.00
C PHE A 145 6.87 14.39 -0.33
N ARG A 146 7.16 15.03 -1.46
CA ARG A 146 7.02 14.45 -2.79
C ARG A 146 7.73 13.11 -2.93
N TRP A 147 8.95 13.02 -2.41
CA TRP A 147 9.75 11.79 -2.47
C TRP A 147 9.18 10.70 -1.55
N PHE A 148 8.77 11.06 -0.33
CA PHE A 148 8.11 10.12 0.58
C PHE A 148 6.78 9.59 0.01
N PHE A 149 6.01 10.44 -0.67
CA PHE A 149 4.77 10.06 -1.33
C PHE A 149 5.02 9.01 -2.42
N TYR A 150 5.89 9.29 -3.39
CA TYR A 150 6.16 8.32 -4.46
C TYR A 150 6.89 7.08 -3.96
N ALA A 151 7.77 7.20 -2.96
CA ALA A 151 8.39 6.02 -2.35
C ALA A 151 7.34 5.09 -1.72
N SER A 152 6.32 5.66 -1.05
CA SER A 152 5.18 4.90 -0.51
C SER A 152 4.38 4.21 -1.64
N VAL A 153 4.09 4.92 -2.73
CA VAL A 153 3.40 4.37 -3.91
C VAL A 153 4.19 3.23 -4.55
N MET A 154 5.49 3.44 -4.79
CA MET A 154 6.36 2.46 -5.43
C MET A 154 6.56 1.23 -4.56
N ALA A 155 6.79 1.41 -3.24
CA ALA A 155 6.92 0.30 -2.31
C ALA A 155 5.65 -0.55 -2.26
N PHE A 156 4.48 0.10 -2.26
CA PHE A 156 3.20 -0.61 -2.33
C PHE A 156 2.99 -1.32 -3.67
N GLY A 157 3.30 -0.70 -4.80
CA GLY A 157 3.13 -1.35 -6.10
C GLY A 157 4.07 -2.54 -6.24
N PHE A 158 5.36 -2.30 -6.05
CA PHE A 158 6.40 -3.29 -6.35
C PHE A 158 6.44 -4.47 -5.39
N ILE A 159 5.94 -4.35 -4.15
CA ILE A 159 5.86 -5.55 -3.29
C ILE A 159 4.98 -6.63 -3.92
N HIS A 160 4.00 -6.27 -4.75
CA HIS A 160 3.12 -7.22 -5.44
C HIS A 160 3.80 -7.98 -6.58
N VAL A 161 5.05 -7.64 -6.93
CA VAL A 161 5.83 -8.44 -7.89
C VAL A 161 6.05 -9.86 -7.35
N THR A 162 6.00 -10.05 -6.03
CA THR A 162 6.13 -11.37 -5.39
C THR A 162 4.97 -12.31 -5.68
N ASN A 163 3.88 -11.81 -6.26
CA ASN A 163 2.72 -12.63 -6.65
C ASN A 163 2.93 -13.32 -8.00
N PHE A 164 4.06 -13.09 -8.68
CA PHE A 164 4.40 -13.70 -9.96
C PHE A 164 5.53 -14.70 -9.79
N HIS A 165 5.40 -15.87 -10.41
CA HIS A 165 6.37 -16.95 -10.34
C HIS A 165 6.81 -17.44 -11.73
N PRO A 166 8.10 -17.80 -11.90
CA PRO A 166 9.20 -17.68 -10.92
C PRO A 166 9.63 -16.22 -10.71
N LEU A 167 10.18 -15.90 -9.53
CA LEU A 167 10.74 -14.57 -9.28
C LEU A 167 12.15 -14.50 -9.84
N SER A 168 12.30 -13.84 -11.00
CA SER A 168 13.58 -13.67 -11.71
C SER A 168 13.98 -12.19 -11.85
N LEU A 169 15.19 -11.92 -12.37
CA LEU A 169 15.64 -10.56 -12.63
C LEU A 169 14.76 -9.88 -13.70
N GLU A 170 14.35 -10.62 -14.72
CA GLU A 170 13.45 -10.17 -15.79
C GLU A 170 12.11 -9.72 -15.19
N VAL A 171 11.54 -10.50 -14.27
CA VAL A 171 10.32 -10.14 -13.55
C VAL A 171 10.48 -8.86 -12.73
N LEU A 172 11.64 -8.68 -12.06
CA LEU A 172 11.93 -7.44 -11.33
C LEU A 172 12.06 -6.22 -12.26
N LEU A 173 12.66 -6.39 -13.44
CA LEU A 173 12.76 -5.33 -14.44
C LEU A 173 11.39 -4.96 -15.04
N LEU A 174 10.50 -5.95 -15.16
CA LEU A 174 9.12 -5.77 -15.63
C LEU A 174 8.14 -5.34 -14.54
N ALA A 175 8.58 -5.21 -13.28
CA ALA A 175 7.72 -4.85 -12.15
C ALA A 175 6.82 -3.62 -12.41
N PRO A 176 7.28 -2.52 -13.04
CA PRO A 176 6.42 -1.37 -13.34
C PRO A 176 5.19 -1.70 -14.20
N PHE A 177 5.31 -2.68 -15.10
CA PHE A 177 4.21 -3.12 -15.96
C PHE A 177 3.36 -4.19 -15.28
N LEU A 178 4.00 -5.17 -14.63
CA LEU A 178 3.33 -6.26 -13.93
C LEU A 178 2.47 -5.76 -12.77
N THR A 179 2.94 -4.73 -12.05
CA THR A 179 2.24 -4.16 -10.89
C THR A 179 1.58 -2.81 -11.18
N LEU A 180 1.34 -2.48 -12.46
CA LEU A 180 0.77 -1.18 -12.85
C LEU A 180 -0.59 -0.89 -12.19
N PRO A 181 -1.54 -1.84 -12.10
CA PRO A 181 -2.79 -1.63 -11.35
C PRO A 181 -2.56 -1.23 -9.90
N GLN A 182 -1.58 -1.86 -9.24
CA GLN A 182 -1.22 -1.58 -7.85
C GLN A 182 -0.51 -0.23 -7.69
N LEU A 183 0.30 0.18 -8.65
CA LEU A 183 0.88 1.53 -8.68
C LEU A 183 -0.23 2.60 -8.80
N ILE A 184 -1.20 2.39 -9.69
CA ILE A 184 -2.38 3.27 -9.84
C ILE A 184 -3.15 3.33 -8.52
N MET A 185 -3.48 2.17 -7.93
CA MET A 185 -4.15 2.09 -6.63
C MET A 185 -3.35 2.82 -5.54
N GLY A 186 -2.03 2.62 -5.52
CA GLY A 186 -1.12 3.26 -4.58
C GLY A 186 -1.19 4.78 -4.61
N THR A 187 -1.27 5.40 -5.80
CA THR A 187 -1.41 6.86 -5.94
C THR A 187 -2.73 7.38 -5.36
N LEU A 188 -3.83 6.67 -5.62
CA LEU A 188 -5.17 7.02 -5.14
C LEU A 188 -5.26 6.87 -3.62
N LEU A 189 -4.77 5.75 -3.08
CA LEU A 189 -4.68 5.52 -1.63
C LEU A 189 -3.81 6.56 -0.94
N GLY A 190 -2.65 6.90 -1.51
CA GLY A 190 -1.80 7.97 -1.00
C GLY A 190 -2.54 9.31 -0.94
N PHE A 191 -3.28 9.67 -1.99
CA PHE A 191 -4.09 10.88 -2.02
C PHE A 191 -5.21 10.85 -0.96
N VAL A 192 -5.98 9.77 -0.89
CA VAL A 192 -7.05 9.56 0.11
C VAL A 192 -6.50 9.62 1.54
N ARG A 193 -5.36 8.99 1.80
CA ARG A 193 -4.65 9.07 3.09
C ARG A 193 -4.34 10.51 3.49
N MET A 194 -3.84 11.29 2.55
CA MET A 194 -3.43 12.66 2.83
C MET A 194 -4.63 13.60 2.95
N LYS A 195 -5.64 13.44 2.10
CA LYS A 195 -6.81 14.30 2.10
C LYS A 195 -7.78 13.97 3.22
N TYR A 196 -8.09 12.69 3.43
CA TYR A 196 -9.18 12.27 4.32
C TYR A 196 -8.69 11.53 5.58
N GLY A 197 -7.59 10.78 5.49
CA GLY A 197 -6.97 10.11 6.64
C GLY A 197 -6.80 8.59 6.47
N ILE A 198 -6.22 7.93 7.49
CA ILE A 198 -5.89 6.49 7.37
C ILE A 198 -7.14 5.61 7.25
N ILE A 199 -8.16 5.89 8.07
CA ILE A 199 -9.38 5.07 8.11
C ILE A 199 -10.09 5.11 6.76
N TYR A 200 -10.18 6.30 6.13
CA TYR A 200 -10.75 6.40 4.79
C TYR A 200 -9.88 5.74 3.72
N SER A 201 -8.56 5.74 3.88
CA SER A 201 -7.66 4.98 3.00
C SER A 201 -7.93 3.47 3.09
N MET A 202 -8.08 2.95 4.32
CA MET A 202 -8.43 1.55 4.57
C MET A 202 -9.80 1.19 4.01
N LEU A 203 -10.82 2.02 4.26
CA LEU A 203 -12.17 1.81 3.70
C LEU A 203 -12.16 1.85 2.17
N PHE A 204 -11.40 2.78 1.57
CA PHE A 204 -11.28 2.90 0.12
C PHE A 204 -10.66 1.64 -0.47
N HIS A 205 -9.56 1.17 0.12
CA HIS A 205 -8.89 -0.06 -0.26
C HIS A 205 -9.79 -1.29 -0.09
N SER A 206 -10.42 -1.46 1.08
CA SER A 206 -11.38 -2.53 1.34
C SER A 206 -12.54 -2.55 0.35
N THR A 207 -13.04 -1.37 -0.06
CA THR A 207 -14.13 -1.30 -1.06
C THR A 207 -13.64 -1.74 -2.43
N ILE A 208 -12.44 -1.35 -2.83
CA ILE A 208 -11.83 -1.81 -4.09
C ILE A 208 -11.64 -3.33 -4.06
N ASN A 209 -11.06 -3.86 -2.98
CA ASN A 209 -10.83 -5.29 -2.83
C ASN A 209 -12.14 -6.07 -2.79
N LEU A 210 -13.18 -5.55 -2.13
CA LEU A 210 -14.52 -6.15 -2.15
C LEU A 210 -15.06 -6.25 -3.57
N ILE A 211 -15.03 -5.16 -4.34
CA ILE A 211 -15.51 -5.17 -5.73
C ILE A 211 -14.70 -6.16 -6.56
N GLY A 212 -13.36 -6.14 -6.44
CA GLY A 212 -12.48 -7.08 -7.14
C GLY A 212 -12.77 -8.54 -6.79
N PHE A 213 -12.93 -8.85 -5.50
CA PHE A 213 -13.27 -10.18 -5.00
C PHE A 213 -14.61 -10.69 -5.54
N MET A 214 -15.61 -9.81 -5.64
CA MET A 214 -16.92 -10.17 -6.20
C MET A 214 -16.85 -10.41 -7.71
N LEU A 215 -16.03 -9.64 -8.43
CA LEU A 215 -15.82 -9.82 -9.88
C LEU A 215 -15.02 -11.08 -10.21
N SER A 216 -14.14 -11.54 -9.32
CA SER A 216 -13.33 -12.75 -9.55
C SER A 216 -14.05 -14.05 -9.22
N GLY A 217 -15.33 -13.99 -8.81
CA GLY A 217 -16.11 -15.17 -8.44
C GLY A 217 -15.59 -15.87 -7.18
N ALA A 218 -14.98 -15.12 -6.25
CA ALA A 218 -14.36 -15.62 -5.02
C ALA A 218 -13.13 -16.54 -5.18
N HIS A 219 -12.52 -16.53 -6.36
CA HIS A 219 -11.21 -17.13 -6.61
C HIS A 219 -10.18 -15.99 -6.79
N LEU A 220 -9.03 -16.07 -6.14
CA LEU A 220 -7.97 -15.06 -6.18
C LEU A 220 -6.58 -15.68 -6.26
#